data_AF-A0A2R5FCJ4-F1
#
_entry.id   AF-A0A2R5FCJ4-F1
#
_cell.length_a   1.000
_cell.length_b   1.000
_cell.length_c   1.000
_cell.angle_alpha   90.00
_cell.angle_beta   90.00
_cell.angle_gamma   90.00
#
_symmetry.space_group_name_H-M   'P 1'
#
loop_
_entity.id
_entity.type
_entity.pdbx_description
1 polymer ?
#
loop_
_entity_poly.entity_id
_entity_poly.type
_entity_poly.pdbx_seq_one_letter_code
_entity_poly.pdbx_strand_id
1 'polypeptide(L)'
;MDYINRPPGKLISRQAMTLPATATPDSVDIINCCVPYWDERKFISAGGQYKIGLGYYIPKDAYLHDFEEWLPRKWQYRGEPPVPVLLPDMLPSSVWEANLRHMLSDEEWDRLRKFCYQAAGNTCVACGSRGEPHIEAHEAWSFDERTGIQKLKALLSLCPTCHKAKHLGFAQRIGLLPQVLDRLKWLNDWDDEMLKTELAKVQARQEELSKRNWTLDLSFLRTYGVR
;
A
#
# COMPACT_ATOMS: atom_id res chain seq x y z
N MET A 1 -14.69 10.74 15.78
CA MET A 1 -14.89 9.69 14.76
C MET A 1 -14.26 8.44 15.31
N ASP A 2 -15.05 7.59 15.95
CA ASP A 2 -14.57 6.30 16.46
C ASP A 2 -14.52 5.32 15.30
N TYR A 3 -13.31 4.96 14.86
CA TYR A 3 -13.11 4.12 13.68
C TYR A 3 -13.36 2.63 13.93
N ILE A 4 -13.90 2.21 15.09
CA ILE A 4 -14.12 0.78 15.41
C ILE A 4 -15.25 0.59 16.43
N ASN A 5 -16.32 -0.13 16.02
CA ASN A 5 -17.19 -0.87 16.94
C ASN A 5 -16.73 -2.34 16.98
N ARG A 6 -15.89 -2.69 17.97
CA ARG A 6 -15.63 -4.08 18.38
C ARG A 6 -15.57 -4.13 19.92
N PRO A 7 -16.25 -5.09 20.59
CA PRO A 7 -16.13 -5.26 22.03
C PRO A 7 -14.69 -5.65 22.45
N PRO A 8 -14.24 -5.26 23.66
CA PRO A 8 -12.86 -5.39 24.08
C PRO A 8 -12.45 -6.86 24.26
N GLY A 9 -11.59 -7.36 23.36
CA GLY A 9 -10.80 -8.57 23.56
C GLY A 9 -9.55 -8.25 24.38
N LYS A 10 -9.22 -9.14 25.34
CA LYS A 10 -8.16 -9.00 26.36
C LYS A 10 -6.91 -8.23 25.87
N LEU A 11 -6.60 -7.16 26.58
CA LEU A 11 -5.36 -6.37 26.46
C LEU A 11 -4.16 -7.26 26.78
N ILE A 12 -3.36 -7.58 25.77
CA ILE A 12 -2.00 -8.06 25.98
C ILE A 12 -1.13 -6.81 26.08
N SER A 13 -0.56 -6.58 27.26
CA SER A 13 0.49 -5.59 27.52
C SER A 13 1.59 -5.72 26.45
N ARG A 14 1.82 -4.66 25.68
CA ARG A 14 2.93 -4.58 24.72
C ARG A 14 3.58 -3.19 24.81
N GLN A 15 4.91 -3.20 24.85
CA GLN A 15 5.78 -2.04 24.71
C GLN A 15 5.31 -1.13 23.58
N ALA A 16 5.49 0.18 23.74
CA ALA A 16 5.18 1.17 22.71
C ALA A 16 5.89 0.78 21.40
N MET A 17 5.13 0.31 20.42
CA MET A 17 5.62 0.06 19.08
C MET A 17 5.83 1.42 18.42
N THR A 18 7.05 1.93 18.44
CA THR A 18 7.42 3.10 17.65
C THR A 18 7.60 2.65 16.20
N LEU A 19 6.93 3.35 15.26
CA LEU A 19 7.39 3.29 13.89
C LEU A 19 8.77 3.94 13.84
N PRO A 20 9.73 3.39 13.07
CA PRO A 20 10.96 4.12 12.79
C PRO A 20 10.55 5.51 12.30
N ALA A 21 11.23 6.55 12.80
CA ALA A 21 11.02 7.91 12.34
C ALA A 21 11.13 7.85 10.82
N THR A 22 10.00 7.94 10.13
CA THR A 22 10.04 7.96 8.69
C THR A 22 10.74 9.25 8.38
N ALA A 23 11.98 9.16 7.91
CA ALA A 23 12.72 10.31 7.44
C ALA A 23 11.72 11.15 6.64
N THR A 24 11.47 12.38 7.10
CA THR A 24 10.80 13.35 6.27
C THR A 24 11.64 13.39 4.99
N PRO A 25 11.05 13.11 3.82
CA PRO A 25 11.81 12.83 2.60
C PRO A 25 12.50 14.08 2.02
N ASP A 26 12.52 15.17 2.78
CA ASP A 26 13.08 16.46 2.38
C ASP A 26 14.59 16.54 2.59
N SER A 27 15.23 15.58 3.29
CA SER A 27 16.69 15.60 3.49
C SER A 27 17.50 14.87 2.41
N VAL A 28 16.86 14.24 1.43
CA VAL A 28 17.55 13.54 0.34
C VAL A 28 16.99 14.00 -1.01
N ASP A 29 17.85 14.55 -1.87
CA ASP A 29 17.52 15.07 -3.20
C ASP A 29 17.28 13.97 -4.25
N ILE A 30 16.74 12.82 -3.82
CA ILE A 30 16.48 11.67 -4.69
C ILE A 30 15.04 11.18 -4.55
N ILE A 31 14.60 10.44 -5.56
CA ILE A 31 13.38 9.65 -5.57
C ILE A 31 13.78 8.20 -5.83
N ASN A 32 13.46 7.31 -4.89
CA ASN A 32 13.63 5.89 -5.10
C ASN A 32 12.57 5.38 -6.08
N CYS A 33 13.00 4.56 -7.04
CA CYS A 33 12.17 4.06 -8.12
C CYS A 33 11.75 2.60 -7.88
N CYS A 34 10.56 2.26 -8.36
CA CYS A 34 9.97 0.92 -8.34
C CYS A 34 10.38 0.15 -9.60
N VAL A 35 11.68 -0.05 -9.81
CA VAL A 35 12.20 -0.69 -11.04
C VAL A 35 12.10 -2.21 -10.92
N PRO A 36 11.28 -2.88 -11.76
CA PRO A 36 11.26 -4.34 -11.80
C PRO A 36 12.63 -4.90 -12.19
N TYR A 37 12.98 -6.09 -11.69
CA TYR A 37 14.29 -6.69 -11.99
C TYR A 37 14.55 -6.89 -13.49
N TRP A 38 13.50 -7.10 -14.29
CA TRP A 38 13.61 -7.25 -15.75
C TRP A 38 13.80 -5.92 -16.51
N ASP A 39 13.57 -4.78 -15.84
CA ASP A 39 13.68 -3.44 -16.43
C ASP A 39 15.00 -2.72 -16.07
N GLU A 40 15.86 -3.34 -15.26
CA GLU A 40 17.11 -2.75 -14.77
C GLU A 40 17.92 -2.08 -15.89
N ARG A 41 18.17 -2.79 -17.00
CA ARG A 41 18.97 -2.25 -18.11
C ARG A 41 18.31 -1.05 -18.78
N LYS A 42 16.98 -1.07 -18.92
CA LYS A 42 16.21 0.01 -19.52
C LYS A 42 16.27 1.26 -18.63
N PHE A 43 16.08 1.09 -17.33
CA PHE A 43 16.16 2.17 -16.34
C PHE A 43 17.55 2.82 -16.30
N ILE A 44 18.62 2.02 -16.24
CA ILE A 44 20.01 2.54 -16.24
C ILE A 44 20.32 3.25 -17.56
N SER A 45 19.87 2.72 -18.70
CA SER A 45 20.07 3.35 -20.01
C SER A 45 19.34 4.69 -20.15
N ALA A 46 18.23 4.87 -19.43
CA ALA A 46 17.50 6.14 -19.35
C ALA A 46 18.18 7.17 -18.42
N GLY A 47 19.29 6.82 -17.76
CA GLY A 47 20.01 7.69 -16.83
C GLY A 47 19.67 7.47 -15.35
N GLY A 48 18.87 6.45 -15.04
CA GLY A 48 18.61 6.02 -13.68
C GLY A 48 19.88 5.50 -12.98
N GLN A 49 19.91 5.56 -11.65
CA GLN A 49 21.06 5.17 -10.84
C GLN A 49 20.71 4.03 -9.88
N TYR A 50 21.72 3.26 -9.47
CA TYR A 50 21.58 2.22 -8.46
C TYR A 50 22.68 2.35 -7.40
N LYS A 51 22.29 2.24 -6.12
CA LYS A 51 23.24 2.15 -5.00
C LYS A 51 22.77 1.13 -3.98
N ILE A 52 23.69 0.29 -3.51
CA ILE A 52 23.41 -0.67 -2.43
C ILE A 52 22.84 0.08 -1.22
N GLY A 53 21.75 -0.43 -0.65
CA GLY A 53 21.02 0.21 0.45
C GLY A 53 19.95 1.22 0.00
N LEU A 54 20.16 1.95 -1.11
CA LEU A 54 19.15 2.85 -1.69
C LEU A 54 18.33 2.19 -2.82
N GLY A 55 18.85 1.15 -3.47
CA GLY A 55 18.22 0.58 -4.66
C GLY A 55 18.32 1.51 -5.85
N TYR A 56 17.31 1.42 -6.72
CA TYR A 56 17.16 2.28 -7.89
C TYR A 56 16.63 3.64 -7.49
N TYR A 57 17.21 4.70 -8.04
CA TYR A 57 16.79 6.07 -7.77
C TYR A 57 17.13 7.01 -8.92
N ILE A 58 16.48 8.17 -8.91
CA ILE A 58 16.80 9.33 -9.73
C ILE A 58 16.95 10.57 -8.83
N PRO A 59 17.74 11.58 -9.23
CA PRO A 59 17.69 12.91 -8.63
C PRO A 59 16.27 13.53 -8.72
N LYS A 60 15.86 14.33 -7.73
CA LYS A 60 14.54 15.00 -7.75
C LYS A 60 14.38 16.01 -8.89
N ASP A 61 15.48 16.59 -9.34
CA ASP A 61 15.55 17.53 -10.47
C ASP A 61 15.67 16.83 -11.83
N ALA A 62 15.75 15.48 -11.85
CA ALA A 62 15.67 14.72 -13.08
C ALA A 62 14.31 14.93 -13.75
N TYR A 63 14.28 14.81 -15.07
CA TYR A 63 13.06 14.94 -15.85
C TYR A 63 12.12 13.76 -15.57
N LEU A 64 11.19 13.94 -14.62
CA LEU A 64 10.32 12.88 -14.08
C LEU A 64 9.51 12.15 -15.15
N HIS A 65 9.14 12.83 -16.23
CA HIS A 65 8.34 12.26 -17.30
C HIS A 65 9.04 11.07 -17.98
N ASP A 66 10.37 11.12 -18.15
CA ASP A 66 11.14 10.01 -18.74
C ASP A 66 11.23 8.78 -17.81
N PHE A 67 10.86 8.95 -16.54
CA PHE A 67 10.92 7.91 -15.53
C PHE A 67 9.54 7.49 -15.00
N GLU A 68 8.45 8.03 -15.55
CA GLU A 68 7.08 7.90 -15.05
C GLU A 68 6.69 6.46 -14.71
N GLU A 69 7.07 5.49 -15.55
CA GLU A 69 6.75 4.07 -15.35
C GLU A 69 7.41 3.43 -14.12
N TRP A 70 8.54 3.97 -13.66
CA TRP A 70 9.27 3.48 -12.49
C TRP A 70 9.10 4.38 -11.27
N LEU A 71 8.44 5.54 -11.39
CA LEU A 71 8.17 6.38 -10.23
C LEU A 71 7.19 5.68 -9.28
N PRO A 72 7.37 5.83 -7.95
CA PRO A 72 6.32 5.47 -7.01
C PRO A 72 5.12 6.38 -7.23
N ARG A 73 3.95 5.90 -6.83
CA ARG A 73 2.67 6.54 -7.14
C ARG A 73 2.57 8.00 -6.66
N LYS A 74 3.28 8.38 -5.59
CA LYS A 74 3.39 9.78 -5.11
C LYS A 74 3.98 10.76 -6.12
N TRP A 75 4.87 10.30 -7.00
CA TRP A 75 5.57 11.16 -7.97
C TRP A 75 5.09 10.98 -9.40
N GLN A 76 4.21 10.00 -9.65
CA GLN A 76 3.57 9.81 -10.94
C GLN A 76 2.53 10.89 -11.23
N TYR A 77 2.24 11.11 -12.50
CA TYR A 77 1.03 11.82 -12.92
C TYR A 77 -0.22 11.03 -12.51
N ARG A 78 -1.15 11.73 -11.85
CA ARG A 78 -2.37 11.14 -11.28
C ARG A 78 -3.65 11.67 -11.92
N GLY A 79 -3.54 12.42 -13.02
CA GLY A 79 -4.67 13.09 -13.66
C GLY A 79 -4.98 14.47 -13.07
N GLU A 80 -5.97 15.13 -13.65
CA GLU A 80 -6.50 16.43 -13.21
C GLU A 80 -8.03 16.33 -13.06
N PRO A 81 -8.58 16.31 -11.83
CA PRO A 81 -7.87 16.32 -10.54
C PRO A 81 -7.11 15.00 -10.26
N PRO A 82 -6.05 15.03 -9.42
CA PRO A 82 -5.24 13.85 -9.14
C PRO A 82 -6.04 12.79 -8.38
N VAL A 83 -6.01 11.55 -8.87
CA VAL A 83 -6.52 10.40 -8.10
C VAL A 83 -5.63 10.14 -6.87
N PRO A 84 -6.18 9.70 -5.73
CA PRO A 84 -5.38 9.44 -4.54
C PRO A 84 -4.30 8.37 -4.79
N VAL A 85 -3.11 8.56 -4.20
CA VAL A 85 -2.04 7.55 -4.16
C VAL A 85 -2.47 6.34 -3.35
N LEU A 86 -3.00 6.58 -2.15
CA LEU A 86 -3.40 5.52 -1.24
C LEU A 86 -4.61 5.96 -0.43
N LEU A 87 -5.60 5.07 -0.37
CA LEU A 87 -6.77 5.16 0.49
C LEU A 87 -6.75 4.02 1.50
N PRO A 88 -7.25 4.23 2.74
CA PRO A 88 -7.55 3.12 3.63
C PRO A 88 -8.43 2.07 2.97
N ASP A 89 -8.31 0.82 3.43
CA ASP A 89 -9.15 -0.23 2.88
C ASP A 89 -10.62 -0.06 3.25
N MET A 90 -11.44 -0.30 2.24
CA MET A 90 -12.89 -0.34 2.33
C MET A 90 -13.36 -1.80 2.49
N LEU A 91 -12.63 -2.59 3.28
CA LEU A 91 -12.99 -4.01 3.46
C LEU A 91 -14.29 -4.09 4.27
N PRO A 92 -15.35 -4.74 3.75
CA PRO A 92 -16.59 -4.90 4.49
C PRO A 92 -16.35 -5.76 5.73
N SER A 93 -17.03 -5.45 6.83
CA SER A 93 -16.85 -6.19 8.09
C SER A 93 -17.12 -7.70 7.95
N SER A 94 -17.93 -8.09 6.96
CA SER A 94 -18.25 -9.48 6.62
C SER A 94 -17.09 -10.30 6.01
N VAL A 95 -16.00 -9.67 5.58
CA VAL A 95 -14.88 -10.36 4.86
C VAL A 95 -13.50 -10.09 5.46
N TRP A 96 -13.43 -9.48 6.64
CA TRP A 96 -12.18 -9.11 7.33
C TRP A 96 -11.23 -10.28 7.62
N GLU A 97 -11.66 -11.53 7.46
CA GLU A 97 -10.88 -12.74 7.76
C GLU A 97 -10.28 -13.43 6.53
N ALA A 98 -10.57 -12.96 5.30
CA ALA A 98 -10.02 -13.53 4.07
C ALA A 98 -8.58 -13.05 3.81
N ASN A 99 -7.62 -13.60 4.54
CA ASN A 99 -6.19 -13.34 4.36
C ASN A 99 -5.56 -14.44 3.49
N LEU A 100 -4.91 -14.08 2.38
CA LEU A 100 -4.32 -15.05 1.45
C LEU A 100 -3.28 -15.94 2.13
N ARG A 101 -2.55 -15.43 3.14
CA ARG A 101 -1.59 -16.22 3.90
C ARG A 101 -2.23 -17.41 4.62
N HIS A 102 -3.49 -17.29 5.04
CA HIS A 102 -4.21 -18.40 5.65
C HIS A 102 -4.89 -19.30 4.62
N MET A 103 -5.06 -18.79 3.40
CA MET A 103 -5.68 -19.54 2.32
C MET A 103 -4.67 -20.33 1.49
N LEU A 104 -3.40 -19.92 1.44
CA LEU A 104 -2.35 -20.56 0.63
C LEU A 104 -1.39 -21.36 1.50
N SER A 105 -0.63 -22.26 0.89
CA SER A 105 0.57 -22.82 1.53
C SER A 105 1.60 -21.72 1.77
N ASP A 106 2.50 -21.95 2.73
CA ASP A 106 3.59 -21.01 3.02
C ASP A 106 4.48 -20.82 1.77
N GLU A 107 4.70 -21.86 0.98
CA GLU A 107 5.49 -21.82 -0.26
C GLU A 107 4.80 -20.98 -1.35
N GLU A 108 3.50 -21.16 -1.56
CA GLU A 108 2.72 -20.37 -2.52
C GLU A 108 2.71 -18.89 -2.13
N TRP A 109 2.47 -18.61 -0.85
CA TRP A 109 2.48 -17.23 -0.34
C TRP A 109 3.87 -16.60 -0.47
N ASP A 110 4.92 -17.34 -0.12
CA ASP A 110 6.30 -16.88 -0.21
C ASP A 110 6.71 -16.55 -1.65
N ARG A 111 6.30 -17.38 -2.61
CA ARG A 111 6.51 -17.12 -4.04
C ARG A 111 5.80 -15.84 -4.49
N LEU A 112 4.52 -15.68 -4.15
CA LEU A 112 3.72 -14.50 -4.55
C LEU A 112 4.28 -13.20 -3.98
N ARG A 113 4.55 -13.16 -2.68
CA ARG A 113 5.06 -11.94 -2.03
C ARG A 113 6.44 -11.58 -2.58
N LYS A 114 7.35 -12.55 -2.78
CA LYS A 114 8.68 -12.29 -3.36
C LYS A 114 8.59 -11.78 -4.79
N PHE A 115 7.70 -12.33 -5.61
CA PHE A 115 7.46 -11.80 -6.95
C PHE A 115 6.96 -10.36 -6.90
N CYS A 116 5.97 -10.07 -6.05
CA CYS A 116 5.44 -8.71 -5.85
C CYS A 116 6.55 -7.72 -5.46
N TYR A 117 7.45 -8.13 -4.57
CA TYR A 117 8.58 -7.32 -4.13
C TYR A 117 9.58 -7.05 -5.27
N GLN A 118 9.94 -8.09 -6.02
CA GLN A 118 10.87 -7.99 -7.14
C GLN A 118 10.30 -7.16 -8.31
N ALA A 119 8.99 -7.26 -8.55
CA ALA A 119 8.28 -6.44 -9.53
C ALA A 119 8.26 -4.95 -9.16
N ALA A 120 8.47 -4.62 -7.89
CA ALA A 120 8.57 -3.25 -7.38
C ALA A 120 10.00 -2.83 -7.04
N GLY A 121 11.04 -3.58 -7.44
CA GLY A 121 12.43 -3.24 -7.11
C GLY A 121 12.80 -3.32 -5.62
N ASN A 122 12.00 -4.07 -4.84
CA ASN A 122 11.99 -4.07 -3.38
C ASN A 122 11.72 -2.69 -2.77
N THR A 123 10.83 -1.93 -3.42
CA THR A 123 10.45 -0.58 -3.07
C THR A 123 8.95 -0.50 -2.81
N CYS A 124 8.53 0.39 -1.91
CA CYS A 124 7.13 0.71 -1.69
C CYS A 124 6.56 1.40 -2.93
N VAL A 125 5.57 0.80 -3.58
CA VAL A 125 4.94 1.36 -4.79
C VAL A 125 4.20 2.67 -4.54
N ALA A 126 3.83 2.97 -3.29
CA ALA A 126 3.19 4.23 -2.92
C ALA A 126 4.20 5.37 -2.71
N CYS A 127 5.25 5.12 -1.93
CA CYS A 127 6.14 6.17 -1.40
C CYS A 127 7.63 6.01 -1.71
N GLY A 128 8.07 5.02 -2.48
CA GLY A 128 9.50 4.87 -2.80
C GLY A 128 10.36 4.37 -1.63
N SER A 129 9.86 4.28 -0.40
CA SER A 129 10.64 3.73 0.71
C SER A 129 10.94 2.25 0.51
N ARG A 130 12.16 1.80 0.83
CA ARG A 130 12.54 0.38 0.87
C ARG A 130 12.00 -0.39 2.09
N GLY A 131 11.30 0.32 2.99
CA GLY A 131 10.76 -0.23 4.22
C GLY A 131 11.83 -0.44 5.29
N GLU A 132 11.48 -0.10 6.53
CA GLU A 132 12.22 -0.52 7.71
C GLU A 132 11.28 -1.35 8.60
N PRO A 133 11.59 -2.62 8.89
CA PRO A 133 12.78 -3.38 8.48
C PRO A 133 12.67 -4.04 7.08
N HIS A 134 11.49 -4.08 6.46
CA HIS A 134 11.26 -4.66 5.13
C HIS A 134 9.95 -4.15 4.52
N ILE A 135 9.77 -4.38 3.22
CA ILE A 135 8.49 -4.23 2.52
C ILE A 135 7.54 -5.39 2.82
N GLU A 136 6.25 -5.09 2.79
CA GLU A 136 5.14 -5.98 3.10
C GLU A 136 4.23 -6.09 1.88
N ALA A 137 3.72 -7.31 1.61
CA ALA A 137 2.75 -7.54 0.55
C ALA A 137 1.35 -7.22 1.08
N HIS A 138 0.62 -6.39 0.33
CA HIS A 138 -0.73 -5.99 0.65
C HIS A 138 -1.71 -6.40 -0.45
N GLU A 139 -2.84 -6.98 -0.05
CA GLU A 139 -3.87 -7.47 -0.97
C GLU A 139 -4.77 -6.32 -1.44
N ALA A 140 -4.74 -6.00 -2.73
CA ALA A 140 -5.64 -5.02 -3.30
C ALA A 140 -6.92 -5.70 -3.81
N TRP A 141 -8.07 -5.30 -3.26
CA TRP A 141 -9.38 -5.88 -3.55
C TRP A 141 -10.25 -4.95 -4.40
N SER A 142 -11.14 -5.54 -5.18
CA SER A 142 -12.28 -4.84 -5.81
C SER A 142 -13.58 -5.56 -5.54
N PHE A 143 -14.68 -4.82 -5.65
CA PHE A 143 -16.02 -5.32 -5.35
C PHE A 143 -16.94 -5.10 -6.55
N ASP A 144 -17.40 -6.19 -7.18
CA ASP A 144 -18.46 -6.18 -8.19
C ASP A 144 -19.80 -6.33 -7.47
N GLU A 145 -20.46 -5.21 -7.21
CA GLU A 145 -21.75 -5.16 -6.52
C GLU A 145 -22.89 -5.80 -7.31
N ARG A 146 -22.80 -5.85 -8.64
CA ARG A 146 -23.83 -6.43 -9.49
C ARG A 146 -23.85 -7.95 -9.35
N THR A 147 -22.68 -8.57 -9.20
CA THR A 147 -22.55 -10.03 -9.08
C THR A 147 -22.24 -10.49 -7.66
N GLY A 148 -22.02 -9.58 -6.71
CA GLY A 148 -21.63 -9.90 -5.34
C GLY A 148 -20.24 -10.54 -5.23
N ILE A 149 -19.31 -10.14 -6.10
CA ILE A 149 -17.95 -10.72 -6.14
C ILE A 149 -16.92 -9.78 -5.51
N GLN A 150 -16.18 -10.28 -4.52
CA GLN A 150 -14.93 -9.67 -4.05
C GLN A 150 -13.78 -10.31 -4.80
N LYS A 151 -13.05 -9.52 -5.59
CA LYS A 151 -11.97 -9.99 -6.45
C LYS A 151 -10.62 -9.49 -5.99
N LEU A 152 -9.64 -10.40 -5.88
CA LEU A 152 -8.23 -10.04 -5.73
C LEU A 152 -7.76 -9.40 -7.04
N LYS A 153 -7.35 -8.13 -6.99
CA LYS A 153 -6.90 -7.37 -8.17
C LYS A 153 -5.39 -7.37 -8.33
N ALA A 154 -4.66 -7.24 -7.22
CA ALA A 154 -3.22 -7.17 -7.22
C ALA A 154 -2.65 -7.46 -5.82
N LEU A 155 -1.35 -7.71 -5.78
CA LEU A 155 -0.54 -7.55 -4.56
C LEU A 155 0.30 -6.28 -4.71
N LEU A 156 0.32 -5.45 -3.68
CA LEU A 156 1.11 -4.21 -3.62
C LEU A 156 2.30 -4.40 -2.68
N SER A 157 3.49 -3.98 -3.10
CA SER A 157 4.67 -3.88 -2.25
C SER A 157 4.59 -2.55 -1.48
N LEU A 158 4.38 -2.60 -0.17
CA LEU A 158 4.23 -1.41 0.68
C LEU A 158 5.26 -1.39 1.81
N CYS A 159 5.76 -0.21 2.19
CA CYS A 159 6.50 -0.08 3.44
C CYS A 159 5.55 -0.19 4.65
N PRO A 160 6.05 -0.52 5.86
CA PRO A 160 5.19 -0.79 7.02
C PRO A 160 4.27 0.37 7.42
N THR A 161 4.66 1.62 7.15
CA THR A 161 3.83 2.80 7.42
C THR A 161 2.72 2.95 6.37
N CYS A 162 3.03 2.78 5.07
CA CYS A 162 2.02 2.83 4.01
C CYS A 162 1.06 1.64 4.10
N HIS A 163 1.53 0.48 4.53
CA HIS A 163 0.66 -0.67 4.77
C HIS A 163 -0.29 -0.42 5.95
N LYS A 164 0.17 0.19 7.04
CA LYS A 164 -0.71 0.59 8.15
C LYS A 164 -1.75 1.63 7.74
N ALA A 165 -1.46 2.47 6.75
CA ALA A 165 -2.43 3.40 6.18
C ALA A 165 -3.61 2.72 5.47
N LYS A 166 -3.46 1.45 5.08
CA LYS A 166 -4.57 0.61 4.62
C LYS A 166 -5.47 0.14 5.77
N HIS A 167 -4.96 0.09 7.00
CA HIS A 167 -5.63 -0.51 8.16
C HIS A 167 -5.78 0.48 9.34
N LEU A 168 -6.56 1.55 9.16
CA LEU A 168 -6.71 2.61 10.18
C LEU A 168 -7.21 2.12 11.53
N GLY A 169 -8.15 1.16 11.57
CA GLY A 169 -8.62 0.58 12.83
C GLY A 169 -7.51 -0.15 13.58
N PHE A 170 -6.63 -0.86 12.87
CA PHE A 170 -5.45 -1.46 13.50
C PHE A 170 -4.48 -0.40 13.99
N ALA A 171 -4.19 0.63 13.17
CA ALA A 171 -3.32 1.75 13.54
C ALA A 171 -3.82 2.49 14.80
N GLN A 172 -5.13 2.71 14.93
CA GLN A 172 -5.75 3.31 16.12
C GLN A 172 -5.52 2.44 17.37
N ARG A 173 -5.76 1.14 17.27
CA ARG A 173 -5.59 0.20 18.41
C ARG A 173 -4.16 0.16 18.95
N ILE A 174 -3.17 0.39 18.10
CA ILE A 174 -1.75 0.39 18.49
C ILE A 174 -1.19 1.80 18.73
N GLY A 175 -2.04 2.84 18.73
CA GLY A 175 -1.64 4.21 19.06
C GLY A 175 -0.87 4.96 17.96
N LEU A 176 -0.92 4.48 16.71
CA LEU A 176 -0.17 5.05 15.57
C LEU A 176 -1.05 5.81 14.57
N LEU A 177 -2.34 6.00 14.88
CA LEU A 177 -3.27 6.67 13.97
C LEU A 177 -2.77 8.06 13.52
N PRO A 178 -2.29 8.97 14.40
CA PRO A 178 -1.83 10.29 13.96
C PRO A 178 -0.74 10.23 12.88
N GLN A 179 0.27 9.38 13.08
CA GLN A 179 1.39 9.21 12.15
C GLN A 179 0.95 8.64 10.80
N VAL A 180 -0.05 7.76 10.83
CA VAL A 180 -0.64 7.17 9.62
C VAL A 180 -1.48 8.20 8.86
N LEU A 181 -2.21 9.07 9.56
CA LEU A 181 -2.95 10.16 8.93
C LEU A 181 -2.02 11.20 8.30
N ASP A 182 -0.92 11.56 8.97
CA ASP A 182 0.11 12.43 8.39
C ASP A 182 0.76 11.79 7.16
N ARG A 183 0.97 10.47 7.17
CA ARG A 183 1.45 9.73 6.00
C ARG A 183 0.44 9.79 4.85
N LEU A 184 -0.86 9.65 5.10
CA LEU A 184 -1.90 9.77 4.06
C LEU A 184 -1.93 11.17 3.44
N LYS A 185 -1.82 12.22 4.27
CA LYS A 185 -1.74 13.60 3.79
C LYS A 185 -0.55 13.80 2.88
N TRP A 186 0.64 13.41 3.34
CA TRP A 186 1.86 13.52 2.54
C TRP A 186 1.81 12.69 1.26
N LEU A 187 1.26 11.47 1.30
CA LEU A 187 1.13 10.61 0.12
C LEU A 187 0.23 11.24 -0.95
N ASN A 188 -0.89 11.82 -0.53
CA ASN A 188 -1.94 12.22 -1.45
C ASN A 188 -1.88 13.69 -1.84
N ASP A 189 -0.99 14.48 -1.24
CA ASP A 189 -0.95 15.95 -1.32
C ASP A 189 -2.23 16.59 -0.75
N TRP A 190 -2.66 16.09 0.41
CA TRP A 190 -3.88 16.56 1.08
C TRP A 190 -3.58 17.45 2.27
N ASP A 191 -4.45 18.43 2.47
CA ASP A 191 -4.64 19.11 3.75
C ASP A 191 -5.59 18.31 4.67
N ASP A 192 -5.86 18.85 5.86
CA ASP A 192 -6.71 18.20 6.85
C ASP A 192 -8.19 18.11 6.40
N GLU A 193 -8.69 19.09 5.65
CA GLU A 193 -10.07 19.10 5.16
C GLU A 193 -10.29 18.06 4.06
N MET A 194 -9.33 17.92 3.13
CA MET A 194 -9.37 16.88 2.10
C MET A 194 -9.24 15.49 2.72
N LEU A 195 -8.32 15.31 3.68
CA LEU A 195 -8.20 14.05 4.43
C LEU A 195 -9.55 13.67 5.06
N LYS A 196 -10.17 14.59 5.80
CA LYS A 196 -11.46 14.35 6.45
C LYS A 196 -12.56 13.99 5.45
N THR A 197 -12.61 14.70 4.32
CA THR A 197 -13.57 14.46 3.23
C THR A 197 -13.40 13.06 2.64
N GLU A 198 -12.18 12.66 2.33
CA GLU A 198 -11.90 11.35 1.72
C GLU A 198 -12.09 10.20 2.71
N LEU A 199 -11.75 10.38 3.99
CA LEU A 199 -12.04 9.39 5.02
C LEU A 199 -13.55 9.17 5.22
N ALA A 200 -14.37 10.23 5.13
CA ALA A 200 -15.82 10.10 5.17
C ALA A 200 -16.36 9.30 3.97
N LYS A 201 -15.81 9.50 2.77
CA LYS A 201 -16.17 8.71 1.57
C LYS A 201 -15.79 7.24 1.73
N VAL A 202 -14.58 6.96 2.22
CA VAL A 202 -14.08 5.59 2.48
C VAL A 202 -14.98 4.89 3.51
N GLN A 203 -15.35 5.59 4.59
CA GLN A 203 -16.26 5.05 5.61
C GLN A 203 -17.64 4.74 5.02
N ALA A 204 -18.27 5.69 4.33
CA ALA A 204 -19.57 5.47 3.70
C ALA A 204 -19.54 4.28 2.73
N ARG A 205 -18.46 4.17 1.94
CA ARG A 205 -18.26 3.04 1.03
C ARG A 205 -18.14 1.70 1.77
N GLN A 206 -17.38 1.66 2.86
CA GLN A 206 -17.24 0.47 3.69
C GLN A 206 -18.59 0.04 4.28
N GLU A 207 -19.38 0.99 4.77
CA GLU A 207 -20.73 0.75 5.33
C GLU A 207 -21.65 0.14 4.26
N GLU A 208 -21.67 0.68 3.04
CA GLU A 208 -22.45 0.11 1.93
C GLU A 208 -22.01 -1.31 1.57
N LEU A 209 -20.71 -1.55 1.45
CA LEU A 209 -20.17 -2.88 1.13
C LEU A 209 -20.49 -3.90 2.24
N SER A 210 -20.59 -3.46 3.49
CA SER A 210 -20.87 -4.33 4.65
C SER A 210 -22.32 -4.78 4.74
N LYS A 211 -23.23 -4.22 3.95
CA LYS A 211 -24.65 -4.63 3.90
C LYS A 211 -24.88 -5.93 3.12
N ARG A 212 -23.81 -6.51 2.54
CA ARG A 212 -23.90 -7.67 1.64
C ARG A 212 -22.87 -8.73 2.01
N ASN A 213 -23.17 -9.95 1.59
CA ASN A 213 -22.21 -11.05 1.57
C ASN A 213 -21.51 -11.08 0.21
N TRP A 214 -20.25 -11.52 0.22
CA TRP A 214 -19.39 -11.50 -0.97
C TRP A 214 -18.87 -12.90 -1.27
N THR A 215 -18.86 -13.26 -2.55
CA THR A 215 -18.17 -14.45 -3.04
C THR A 215 -16.76 -14.06 -3.43
N LEU A 216 -15.77 -14.80 -2.93
CA LEU A 216 -14.35 -14.50 -3.16
C LEU A 216 -13.88 -15.06 -4.52
N ASP A 217 -13.30 -14.20 -5.35
CA ASP A 217 -12.63 -14.55 -6.61
C ASP A 217 -11.12 -14.35 -6.48
N LEU A 218 -10.39 -15.47 -6.45
CA LEU A 218 -8.93 -15.54 -6.42
C LEU A 218 -8.32 -15.95 -7.76
N SER A 219 -9.08 -15.91 -8.86
CA SER A 219 -8.60 -16.30 -10.20
C SER A 219 -7.33 -15.57 -10.64
N PHE A 220 -7.07 -14.37 -10.10
CA PHE A 220 -5.82 -13.62 -10.29
C PHE A 220 -4.55 -14.43 -9.96
N LEU A 221 -4.63 -15.33 -8.98
CA LEU A 221 -3.49 -16.15 -8.55
C LEU A 221 -3.00 -17.13 -9.63
N ARG A 222 -3.90 -17.57 -10.53
CA ARG A 222 -3.56 -18.45 -11.66
C ARG A 222 -2.49 -17.86 -12.57
N THR A 223 -2.47 -16.54 -12.73
CA THR A 223 -1.46 -15.81 -13.51
C THR A 223 -0.05 -16.01 -12.96
N TYR A 224 0.08 -16.36 -11.68
CA TYR A 224 1.35 -16.62 -11.01
C TYR A 224 1.65 -18.11 -10.81
N GLY A 225 0.85 -18.99 -11.41
CA GLY A 225 0.94 -20.45 -11.23
C GLY A 225 0.61 -20.89 -9.81
N VAL A 226 -0.24 -20.13 -9.10
CA VAL A 226 -0.74 -20.46 -7.77
C VAL A 226 -2.24 -20.77 -7.90
N ARG A 227 -2.61 -21.98 -7.46
CA ARG A 227 -3.96 -22.60 -7.53
C ARG A 227 -4.56 -22.77 -8.92
#